data_AF-A0A7C6GKA2-F1
#
_entry.id   AF-A0A7C6GKA2-F1
#
_cell.length_a   1.000
_cell.length_b   1.000
_cell.length_c   1.000
_cell.angle_alpha   90.00
_cell.angle_beta   90.00
_cell.angle_gamma   90.00
#
_symmetry.space_group_name_H-M   'P 1'
#
loop_
_entity.id
_entity.type
_entity.pdbx_description
1 polymer ?
#
loop_
_entity_poly.entity_id
_entity_poly.type
_entity_poly.pdbx_seq_one_letter_code
_entity_poly.pdbx_strand_id
1 'polypeptide(L)'
;MLAKYRIAVENGLTQIEDALRQEGYQVVDPEESGSNVDAVVITGMDENLMGITDMMTTGVVIDASGLDANEVLTELERRLSR
;
A
#
# COMPACT_ATOMS: atom_id res chain seq x y z
N MET A 1 20.96 3.04 -0.74
CA MET A 1 20.04 1.89 -0.69
C MET A 1 18.89 2.24 -1.61
N LEU A 2 18.56 1.41 -2.59
CA LEU A 2 17.32 1.61 -3.37
C LEU A 2 16.14 1.26 -2.46
N ALA A 3 15.08 2.08 -2.48
CA ALA A 3 13.81 1.67 -1.87
C ALA A 3 13.30 0.42 -2.59
N LYS A 4 12.78 -0.57 -1.85
CA LYS A 4 12.28 -1.83 -2.45
C LYS A 4 11.18 -1.55 -3.47
N TYR A 5 10.08 -0.96 -3.01
CA TYR A 5 8.89 -0.64 -3.80
C TYR A 5 8.17 0.59 -3.21
N ARG A 6 7.40 1.28 -4.05
CA ARG A 6 6.54 2.42 -3.68
C ARG A 6 5.14 1.92 -3.33
N ILE A 7 4.74 2.09 -2.08
CA ILE A 7 3.49 1.58 -1.53
C ILE A 7 2.63 2.77 -1.11
N ALA A 8 1.48 2.94 -1.77
CA ALA A 8 0.47 3.87 -1.29
C ALA A 8 -0.29 3.24 -0.12
N VAL A 9 -0.46 3.97 0.98
CA VAL A 9 -1.14 3.46 2.18
C VAL A 9 -2.21 4.43 2.62
N GLU A 10 -3.43 3.92 2.80
CA GLU A 10 -4.56 4.70 3.31
C GLU A 10 -4.25 5.38 4.64
N ASN A 11 -4.71 6.63 4.76
CA ASN A 11 -4.57 7.42 5.97
C ASN A 11 -5.23 6.74 7.17
N GLY A 12 -4.51 6.64 8.29
CA GLY A 12 -4.98 5.97 9.52
C GLY A 12 -4.39 4.58 9.74
N LEU A 13 -3.67 4.01 8.77
CA LEU A 13 -2.96 2.74 8.89
C LEU A 13 -1.53 2.89 9.43
N THR A 14 -1.33 3.73 10.45
CA THR A 14 0.01 4.14 10.94
C THR A 14 0.90 2.96 11.32
N GLN A 15 0.34 1.92 11.95
CA GLN A 15 1.12 0.71 12.31
C GLN A 15 1.66 -0.02 11.07
N ILE A 16 0.90 -0.03 9.98
CA ILE A 16 1.28 -0.64 8.70
C ILE A 16 2.31 0.25 8.00
N GLU A 17 2.09 1.57 7.97
CA GLU A 17 3.05 2.52 7.40
C GLU A 17 4.43 2.41 8.06
N ASP A 18 4.47 2.34 9.39
CA ASP A 18 5.72 2.25 10.15
C ASP A 18 6.43 0.92 9.90
N ALA A 19 5.69 -0.18 9.80
CA ALA A 19 6.26 -1.49 9.48
C ALA A 19 6.85 -1.50 8.06
N LEU A 20 6.14 -0.93 7.08
CA LEU A 20 6.62 -0.81 5.71
C LEU A 20 7.90 0.05 5.60
N ARG A 21 7.93 1.20 6.29
CA ARG A 21 9.12 2.05 6.33
C ARG A 21 10.31 1.33 6.96
N GLN A 22 10.09 0.56 8.03
CA GLN A 22 11.13 -0.25 8.69
C GLN A 22 11.69 -1.34 7.76
N GLU A 23 10.83 -1.95 6.95
CA GLU A 23 11.23 -2.97 5.95
C GLU A 23 11.86 -2.39 4.67
N GLY A 24 12.01 -1.06 4.60
CA GLY A 24 12.69 -0.36 3.49
C GLY A 24 11.80 -0.04 2.29
N TYR A 25 10.48 -0.09 2.46
CA TYR A 25 9.52 0.38 1.45
C TYR A 25 9.38 1.91 1.48
N GLN A 26 9.06 2.49 0.32
CA GLN A 26 8.69 3.89 0.23
C GLN A 26 7.17 4.01 0.40
N VAL A 27 6.74 4.42 1.60
CA VAL A 27 5.34 4.69 1.89
C VAL A 27 4.96 6.09 1.44
N VAL A 28 3.85 6.21 0.70
CA VAL A 28 3.35 7.47 0.15
C VAL A 28 1.84 7.58 0.33
N ASP A 29 1.33 8.81 0.32
CA ASP A 29 -0.10 9.06 0.47
C ASP A 29 -0.84 8.78 -0.86
N PRO A 30 -1.89 7.94 -0.89
CA PRO A 30 -2.61 7.58 -2.10
C PRO A 30 -3.23 8.78 -2.83
N GLU A 31 -3.62 9.84 -2.12
CA GLU A 31 -4.21 11.04 -2.72
C GLU A 31 -3.13 11.92 -3.38
N GLU A 32 -1.92 11.97 -2.83
CA GLU A 32 -0.82 12.79 -3.36
C GLU A 32 0.07 12.08 -4.39
N SER A 33 0.00 10.75 -4.50
CA SER A 33 1.05 9.96 -5.16
C SER A 33 0.92 9.77 -6.67
N GLY A 34 -0.26 10.00 -7.24
CA GLY A 34 -0.51 9.71 -8.66
C GLY A 34 -0.41 8.22 -9.01
N SER A 35 -0.65 7.86 -10.28
CA SER A 35 -0.71 6.46 -10.78
C SER A 35 0.63 5.69 -10.79
N ASN A 36 1.64 6.11 -10.01
CA ASN A 36 3.01 5.60 -10.09
C ASN A 36 3.47 4.94 -8.77
N VAL A 37 2.70 3.93 -8.35
CA VAL A 37 2.96 3.09 -7.18
C VAL A 37 2.88 1.61 -7.55
N ASP A 38 3.69 0.79 -6.88
CA ASP A 38 3.77 -0.66 -7.12
C ASP A 38 2.63 -1.41 -6.41
N ALA A 39 2.15 -0.86 -5.29
CA ALA A 39 1.01 -1.38 -4.57
C ALA A 39 0.23 -0.28 -3.83
N VAL A 40 -1.03 -0.58 -3.52
CA VAL A 40 -1.92 0.25 -2.71
C VAL A 40 -2.46 -0.61 -1.56
N VAL A 41 -2.36 -0.14 -0.33
CA VAL A 41 -2.90 -0.77 0.87
C VAL A 41 -4.05 0.09 1.38
N ILE A 42 -5.25 -0.47 1.41
CA ILE A 42 -6.48 0.21 1.83
C ILE A 42 -7.21 -0.63 2.86
N THR A 43 -8.12 -0.03 3.61
CA THR A 43 -9.18 -0.80 4.24
C THR A 43 -10.45 -0.56 3.44
N GLY A 44 -11.27 -1.58 3.23
CA GLY A 44 -12.45 -1.53 2.34
C GLY A 44 -13.55 -0.53 2.73
N MET A 45 -13.25 0.41 3.63
CA MET A 45 -14.13 1.46 4.14
C MET A 45 -14.01 2.79 3.38
N ASP A 46 -12.93 3.02 2.61
CA ASP A 46 -12.74 4.31 1.92
C ASP A 46 -13.19 4.24 0.44
N GLU A 47 -14.41 4.71 0.19
CA GLU A 47 -15.00 4.81 -1.15
C GLU A 47 -14.24 5.79 -2.05
N ASN A 48 -13.59 6.82 -1.48
CA ASN A 48 -12.79 7.76 -2.26
C ASN A 48 -11.54 7.08 -2.78
N LEU A 49 -10.88 6.27 -1.94
CA LEU A 49 -9.75 5.47 -2.39
C LEU A 49 -10.17 4.47 -3.45
N MET A 50 -11.31 3.75 -3.34
CA MET A 50 -11.74 2.84 -4.42
C MET A 50 -11.80 3.53 -5.80
N GLY A 51 -12.31 4.77 -5.87
CA GLY A 51 -12.32 5.55 -7.11
C GLY A 51 -10.92 5.96 -7.60
N ILE A 52 -10.01 6.28 -6.67
CA ILE A 52 -8.60 6.56 -6.97
C ILE A 52 -7.88 5.29 -7.42
N THR A 53 -8.14 4.13 -6.81
CA THR A 53 -7.52 2.85 -7.17
C THR A 53 -7.87 2.45 -8.60
N ASP A 54 -9.10 2.69 -9.05
CA ASP A 54 -9.52 2.43 -10.44
C ASP A 54 -8.77 3.33 -11.45
N MET A 55 -8.31 4.51 -11.02
CA MET A 55 -7.52 5.46 -11.82
C MET A 55 -5.99 5.28 -11.70
N MET A 56 -5.51 4.66 -10.61
CA MET A 56 -4.09 4.58 -10.26
C MET A 56 -3.44 3.21 -10.48
N THR A 57 -4.20 2.20 -10.91
CA THR A 57 -3.73 0.81 -10.92
C THR A 57 -2.84 0.45 -12.10
N THR A 58 -1.54 0.72 -11.93
CA THR A 58 -0.49 -0.14 -12.50
C THR A 58 0.00 -1.18 -11.46
N GLY A 59 -0.30 -0.96 -10.18
CA GLY A 59 0.15 -1.79 -9.04
C GLY A 59 -0.93 -2.69 -8.43
N VAL A 60 -0.53 -3.51 -7.45
CA VAL A 60 -1.40 -4.46 -6.74
C VAL A 60 -2.16 -3.81 -5.58
N VAL A 61 -3.45 -4.12 -5.44
CA VAL A 61 -4.29 -3.60 -4.34
C VAL A 61 -4.40 -4.64 -3.23
N ILE A 62 -4.14 -4.24 -1.99
CA ILE A 62 -4.27 -5.07 -0.78
C ILE A 62 -5.30 -4.45 0.14
N ASP A 63 -6.28 -5.28 0.52
CA ASP A 63 -7.23 -4.95 1.57
C ASP A 63 -6.63 -5.38 2.92
N ALA A 64 -6.32 -4.40 3.76
CA ALA A 64 -5.79 -4.59 5.11
C ALA A 64 -6.89 -4.76 6.17
N SER A 65 -8.16 -4.84 5.78
CA SER A 65 -9.29 -4.99 6.71
C SER A 65 -9.14 -6.28 7.54
N GLY A 66 -8.88 -6.12 8.84
CA GLY A 66 -8.69 -7.23 9.76
C GLY A 66 -7.32 -7.91 9.69
N LEU A 67 -6.37 -7.36 8.92
CA LEU A 67 -4.99 -7.83 8.85
C LEU A 67 -4.07 -7.02 9.77
N ASP A 68 -3.06 -7.68 10.32
CA ASP A 68 -1.94 -6.98 10.98
C ASP A 68 -0.82 -6.60 10.00
N ALA A 69 0.12 -5.77 10.47
CA ALA A 69 1.19 -5.26 9.62
C ALA A 69 2.08 -6.35 9.00
N ASN A 70 2.33 -7.46 9.70
CA ASN A 70 3.13 -8.56 9.17
C ASN A 70 2.38 -9.35 8.09
N GLU A 71 1.07 -9.51 8.24
CA GLU A 71 0.21 -10.14 7.22
C GLU A 71 0.20 -9.30 5.93
N VAL A 72 0.08 -7.98 6.06
CA VAL A 72 0.16 -7.06 4.92
C VAL A 72 1.53 -7.13 4.24
N LEU A 73 2.63 -7.12 5.01
CA LEU A 73 3.98 -7.27 4.47
C LEU A 73 4.15 -8.59 3.70
N THR A 74 3.67 -9.69 4.26
CA THR A 74 3.74 -11.01 3.63
C THR A 74 2.95 -11.04 2.32
N GLU A 75 1.78 -10.41 2.28
CA GLU A 75 0.96 -10.34 1.07
C GLU A 75 1.57 -9.43 0.01
N LEU A 76 2.18 -8.31 0.40
CA LEU A 76 2.95 -7.45 -0.49
C LEU A 76 4.10 -8.20 -1.15
N GLU A 77 4.92 -8.90 -0.36
CA GLU A 77 6.05 -9.66 -0.89
C GLU A 77 5.59 -10.75 -1.85
N ARG A 78 4.49 -11.45 -1.53
CA ARG A 78 3.91 -12.49 -2.40
C ARG A 78 3.45 -11.93 -3.75
N ARG A 79 2.84 -10.74 -3.75
CA ARG A 79 2.26 -10.14 -4.96
C ARG A 79 3.28 -9.40 -5.82
N LEU A 80 4.27 -8.76 -5.20
CA LEU A 80 5.30 -7.96 -5.87
C LEU A 80 6.50 -8.80 -6.35
N SER A 81 6.77 -9.97 -5.74
CA SER A 81 7.89 -10.84 -6.14
C SER A 81 7.58 -11.76 -7.34
N ARG A 82 6.68 -11.35 -8.24
CA ARG A 82 6.27 -12.12 -9.42
C ARG A 82 6.97 -11.68 -10.70
#